data_AF-A0A932D5J1-F1
#
_entry.id   AF-A0A932D5J1-F1
#
_cell.length_a   1.000
_cell.length_b   1.000
_cell.length_c   1.000
_cell.angle_alpha   90.00
_cell.angle_beta   90.00
_cell.angle_gamma   90.00
#
_symmetry.space_group_name_H-M   'P 1'
#
loop_
_entity.id
_entity.type
_entity.pdbx_description
1 polymer ?
#
loop_
_entity_poly.entity_id
_entity_poly.type
_entity_poly.pdbx_seq_one_letter_code
_entity_poly.pdbx_strand_id
1 'polypeptide(L)'
;MTLAACASDFLRQVVCTLAILALPSVSAPAAEIGARARYLVLTAQPHTPPPFAAVDFVYGPTEKVGRETWRWWQLEVRSEASQSAPPLFVLRALTSGDPLAAKATPLQFARYLLKHPDLGETLEYRDAHTGRALLPGWQDFARCFVPHRAASSHNRQGVPETCEYLGHVLTLTHVGRDTAWDNWPDVKLLELDRELLVGTGRNFKDKEGQRLPQTPQRQNYTYIPFEEADYRVMIAAGINLFTVAPAQEKFVRTEPVFYLRGASGEPPLRYPADLYRANYLGPVMFMDEPSIIMVGDKLVHDTLKYFSDAAALIEKRTRATYLSSGGYGAFHLEKTLLERGVNLGDLRLMQPDFPSWETYYDTAFYQMKGGGAGIVHEGRYQLEAFDKAVGKCTGVPRKHTARELLQYHYAFLRGGTRPFGKFWGTAIYGQCETNLAPEAVTLAYDMGARYVWFWTSDHDHHVPWPEQLELARTLKRHAAAHPRPSIYAPSPKIDTAIVIPDGYFLSLENLWWVRVMDKEGKNEASQFYRRLMKRALAAVHECFDRGYSFDITVDDGRKIAGFRRIVRVSGEE
;
A
#
# COMPACT_ATOMS: atom_id res chain seq x y z
N MET A 1 44.44 -30.40 -52.07
CA MET A 1 45.56 -29.44 -52.16
C MET A 1 45.16 -28.20 -51.37
N THR A 2 45.47 -28.10 -50.05
CA THR A 2 46.70 -27.51 -49.45
C THR A 2 46.93 -26.04 -49.84
N LEU A 3 46.77 -25.11 -48.87
CA LEU A 3 47.84 -24.33 -48.18
C LEU A 3 48.46 -23.24 -49.09
N ALA A 4 48.85 -22.03 -48.71
CA ALA A 4 48.87 -21.25 -47.47
C ALA A 4 49.46 -19.85 -47.82
N ALA A 5 49.02 -18.82 -47.09
CA ALA A 5 49.85 -17.81 -46.42
C ALA A 5 50.83 -16.87 -47.18
N CYS A 6 50.63 -15.56 -46.98
CA CYS A 6 51.59 -14.55 -46.50
C CYS A 6 50.85 -13.19 -46.46
N ALA A 7 50.44 -12.64 -45.32
CA ALA A 7 51.23 -12.01 -44.24
C ALA A 7 51.82 -10.63 -44.62
N SER A 8 51.36 -9.62 -43.86
CA SER A 8 52.05 -8.41 -43.40
C SER A 8 52.73 -7.49 -44.42
N ASP A 9 52.15 -6.30 -44.64
CA ASP A 9 52.90 -5.02 -44.63
C ASP A 9 52.01 -3.82 -45.01
N PHE A 10 51.04 -3.47 -44.16
CA PHE A 10 50.37 -2.15 -44.29
C PHE A 10 49.93 -1.60 -42.93
N LEU A 11 50.83 -1.67 -41.96
CA LEU A 11 50.60 -1.13 -40.61
C LEU A 11 51.86 -0.40 -40.12
N ARG A 12 52.26 0.67 -40.81
CA ARG A 12 53.21 1.67 -40.30
C ARG A 12 53.10 2.97 -41.11
N GLN A 13 52.98 4.08 -40.38
CA GLN A 13 53.03 5.49 -40.82
C GLN A 13 51.73 6.15 -41.31
N VAL A 14 50.79 6.39 -40.38
CA VAL A 14 50.24 7.74 -40.13
C VAL A 14 49.97 7.84 -38.62
N VAL A 15 50.98 8.23 -37.84
CA VAL A 15 50.76 8.73 -36.48
C VAL A 15 50.39 10.20 -36.63
N CYS A 16 49.12 10.47 -36.92
CA CYS A 16 48.54 11.79 -36.72
C CYS A 16 48.20 11.91 -35.24
N THR A 17 49.00 12.69 -34.52
CA THR A 17 48.76 13.13 -33.15
C THR A 17 47.47 13.96 -33.12
N LEU A 18 46.31 13.29 -32.99
CA LEU A 18 45.07 13.92 -32.56
C LEU A 18 45.19 14.16 -31.06
N ALA A 19 45.74 15.32 -30.72
CA ALA A 19 45.59 15.89 -29.39
C ALA A 19 44.09 16.14 -29.18
N ILE A 20 43.40 15.19 -28.56
CA ILE A 20 42.09 15.41 -27.97
C ILE A 20 42.33 16.41 -26.84
N LEU A 21 42.15 17.68 -27.15
CA LEU A 21 41.92 18.72 -26.15
C LEU A 21 40.65 18.32 -25.41
N ALA A 22 40.82 17.62 -24.29
CA ALA A 22 39.79 17.49 -23.28
C ALA A 22 39.52 18.90 -22.76
N LEU A 23 38.63 19.62 -23.45
CA LEU A 23 38.06 20.84 -22.91
C LEU A 23 37.44 20.46 -21.56
N PRO A 24 37.80 21.13 -20.46
CA PRO A 24 37.10 20.92 -19.20
C PRO A 24 35.63 21.14 -19.49
N SER A 25 34.79 20.14 -19.20
CA SER A 25 33.35 20.31 -19.21
C SER A 25 33.05 21.42 -18.21
N VAL A 26 32.89 22.65 -18.70
CA VAL A 26 32.42 23.77 -17.91
C VAL A 26 31.03 23.35 -17.44
N SER A 27 30.93 22.89 -16.20
CA SER A 27 29.63 22.61 -15.60
C SER A 27 28.85 23.91 -15.69
N ALA A 28 27.75 23.91 -16.44
CA ALA A 28 26.87 25.06 -16.49
C ALA A 28 26.57 25.49 -15.04
N PRO A 29 26.64 26.80 -14.72
CA PRO A 29 26.35 27.27 -13.37
C PRO A 29 24.96 26.79 -12.95
N ALA A 30 24.87 26.29 -11.72
CA ALA A 30 23.59 25.86 -11.16
C ALA A 30 22.61 27.04 -11.15
N ALA A 31 21.34 26.79 -11.41
CA ALA A 31 20.32 27.83 -11.39
C ALA A 31 20.31 28.58 -10.04
N GLU A 32 20.21 29.90 -10.13
CA GLU A 32 20.21 30.82 -8.99
C GLU A 32 18.85 30.82 -8.28
N ILE A 33 18.86 31.23 -7.00
CA ILE A 33 17.62 31.42 -6.21
C ILE A 33 16.75 32.46 -6.94
N GLY A 34 15.44 32.21 -7.02
CA GLY A 34 14.50 33.09 -7.71
C GLY A 34 14.48 32.91 -9.23
N ALA A 35 15.28 32.00 -9.80
CA ALA A 35 15.14 31.61 -11.20
C ALA A 35 13.81 30.88 -11.42
N ARG A 36 13.03 31.32 -12.41
CA ARG A 36 11.75 30.72 -12.83
C ARG A 36 11.87 30.20 -14.25
N ALA A 37 11.80 28.90 -14.43
CA ALA A 37 11.72 28.26 -15.73
C ALA A 37 10.25 27.98 -16.08
N ARG A 38 9.78 28.54 -17.20
CA ARG A 38 8.44 28.29 -17.73
C ARG A 38 8.50 27.33 -18.89
N TYR A 39 7.72 26.26 -18.78
CA TYR A 39 7.57 25.24 -19.80
C TYR A 39 6.15 25.19 -20.35
N LEU A 40 6.04 24.87 -21.64
CA LEU A 40 4.81 24.40 -22.25
C LEU A 40 4.83 22.87 -22.35
N VAL A 41 3.64 22.27 -22.41
CA VAL A 41 3.50 20.81 -22.40
C VAL A 41 3.33 20.28 -23.81
N LEU A 42 4.16 19.31 -24.18
CA LEU A 42 4.07 18.51 -25.38
C LEU A 42 3.47 17.15 -25.00
N THR A 43 2.34 16.83 -25.62
CA THR A 43 1.63 15.56 -25.45
C THR A 43 2.40 14.39 -26.08
N ALA A 44 2.44 13.24 -25.40
CA ALA A 44 2.93 12.00 -25.98
C ALA A 44 1.91 11.33 -26.93
N GLN A 45 0.64 11.77 -26.91
CA GLN A 45 -0.44 11.18 -27.70
C GLN A 45 -0.74 12.05 -28.95
N PRO A 46 -0.59 11.51 -30.17
CA PRO A 46 -0.88 12.25 -31.40
C PRO A 46 -2.31 12.80 -31.43
N HIS A 47 -2.44 14.07 -31.82
CA HIS A 47 -3.74 14.77 -31.96
C HIS A 47 -4.57 14.90 -30.68
N THR A 48 -4.02 14.60 -29.50
CA THR A 48 -4.71 14.73 -28.22
C THR A 48 -4.04 15.83 -27.38
N PRO A 49 -4.75 16.89 -26.95
CA PRO A 49 -4.14 17.94 -26.14
C PRO A 49 -3.64 17.38 -24.79
N PRO A 50 -2.58 17.97 -24.20
CA PRO A 50 -2.14 17.60 -22.86
C PRO A 50 -3.19 17.98 -21.80
N PRO A 51 -3.19 17.33 -20.62
CA PRO A 51 -4.19 17.60 -19.57
C PRO A 51 -4.00 18.93 -18.84
N PHE A 52 -2.88 19.61 -19.07
CA PHE A 52 -2.54 20.95 -18.60
C PHE A 52 -1.58 21.58 -19.62
N ALA A 53 -1.53 22.92 -19.70
CA ALA A 53 -0.84 23.60 -20.80
C ALA A 53 0.55 24.15 -20.42
N ALA A 54 0.77 24.50 -19.16
CA ALA A 54 2.03 25.08 -18.71
C ALA A 54 2.47 24.61 -17.33
N VAL A 55 3.77 24.59 -17.14
CA VAL A 55 4.45 24.26 -15.89
C VAL A 55 5.50 25.32 -15.59
N ASP A 56 5.44 25.93 -14.42
CA ASP A 56 6.50 26.80 -13.92
C ASP A 56 7.29 26.08 -12.83
N PHE A 57 8.62 26.13 -12.93
CA PHE A 57 9.54 25.64 -11.90
C PHE A 57 10.35 26.80 -11.35
N VAL A 58 10.29 27.03 -10.04
CA VAL A 58 10.98 28.14 -9.36
C VAL A 58 11.98 27.58 -8.35
N TYR A 59 13.22 28.06 -8.41
CA TYR A 59 14.25 27.72 -7.44
C TYR A 59 14.10 28.59 -6.18
N GLY A 60 13.99 27.92 -5.03
CA GLY A 60 13.93 28.55 -3.72
C GLY A 60 15.28 28.58 -3.00
N PRO A 61 15.31 29.07 -1.75
CA PRO A 61 16.51 29.12 -0.94
C PRO A 61 17.02 27.72 -0.57
N THR A 62 18.26 27.65 -0.10
CA THR A 62 18.81 26.44 0.51
C THR A 62 18.63 26.45 2.03
N GLU A 63 18.45 25.28 2.61
CA GLU A 63 18.28 25.09 4.06
C GLU A 63 19.23 24.00 4.57
N LYS A 64 19.68 24.10 5.82
CA LYS A 64 20.48 23.05 6.46
C LYS A 64 19.55 22.04 7.14
N VAL A 65 19.61 20.79 6.70
CA VAL A 65 18.93 19.66 7.37
C VAL A 65 20.00 18.74 7.92
N GLY A 66 20.25 18.85 9.23
CA GLY A 66 21.42 18.23 9.86
C GLY A 66 22.72 18.83 9.30
N ARG A 67 23.58 17.97 8.72
CA ARG A 67 24.87 18.41 8.13
C ARG A 67 24.80 18.71 6.64
N GLU A 68 23.69 18.36 5.99
CA GLU A 68 23.52 18.47 4.54
C GLU A 68 22.85 19.79 4.16
N THR A 69 23.18 20.30 2.97
CA THR A 69 22.48 21.45 2.37
C THR A 69 21.38 20.93 1.45
N TRP A 70 20.15 21.29 1.76
CA TRP A 70 18.95 20.93 1.01
C TRP A 70 18.45 22.17 0.26
N ARG A 71 17.66 21.96 -0.79
CA ARG A 71 17.19 23.04 -1.67
C ARG A 71 15.67 23.05 -1.77
N TRP A 72 15.09 24.23 -1.59
CA TRP A 72 13.69 24.46 -1.88
C TRP A 72 13.46 24.63 -3.38
N TRP A 73 12.33 24.12 -3.85
CA TRP A 73 11.80 24.43 -5.18
C TRP A 73 10.27 24.44 -5.16
N GLN A 74 9.71 25.12 -6.15
CA GLN A 74 8.27 25.25 -6.34
C GLN A 74 7.90 24.82 -7.76
N LEU A 75 6.80 24.09 -7.86
CA LEU A 75 6.17 23.65 -9.09
C LEU A 75 4.76 24.25 -9.16
N GLU A 76 4.44 24.95 -10.25
CA GLU A 76 3.10 25.45 -10.53
C GLU A 76 2.60 24.82 -11.83
N VAL A 77 1.42 24.22 -11.81
CA VAL A 77 0.82 23.59 -13.00
C VAL A 77 -0.45 24.33 -13.37
N ARG A 78 -0.62 24.70 -14.64
CA ARG A 78 -1.72 25.54 -15.11
C ARG A 78 -2.46 24.88 -16.25
N SER A 79 -3.79 24.98 -16.23
CA SER A 79 -4.66 24.52 -17.33
C SER A 79 -4.39 25.28 -18.63
N GLU A 80 -4.01 26.56 -18.52
CA GLU A 80 -3.77 27.45 -19.66
C GLU A 80 -2.30 27.89 -19.75
N ALA A 81 -1.87 28.21 -20.97
CA ALA A 81 -0.52 28.68 -21.25
C ALA A 81 -0.26 30.13 -20.75
N SER A 82 -1.29 30.84 -20.28
CA SER A 82 -1.14 32.18 -19.70
C SER A 82 -0.49 32.11 -18.31
N GLN A 83 0.35 33.09 -17.97
CA GLN A 83 0.87 33.25 -16.60
C GLN A 83 -0.19 33.77 -15.62
N SER A 84 -1.21 34.47 -16.12
CA SER A 84 -2.29 35.03 -15.29
C SER A 84 -3.33 34.00 -14.86
N ALA A 85 -3.47 32.90 -15.60
CA ALA A 85 -4.44 31.84 -15.28
C ALA A 85 -4.03 31.14 -13.98
N PRO A 86 -4.90 31.02 -12.96
CA PRO A 86 -4.52 30.43 -11.67
C PRO A 86 -3.98 29.00 -11.83
N PRO A 87 -2.99 28.59 -11.01
CA PRO A 87 -2.49 27.23 -11.08
C PRO A 87 -3.53 26.23 -10.53
N LEU A 88 -3.64 25.07 -11.19
CA LEU A 88 -4.41 23.91 -10.73
C LEU A 88 -3.95 23.47 -9.34
N PHE A 89 -2.64 23.52 -9.12
CA PHE A 89 -2.01 23.37 -7.81
C PHE A 89 -0.62 24.01 -7.81
N VAL A 90 -0.10 24.26 -6.61
CA VAL A 90 1.30 24.63 -6.39
C VAL A 90 1.92 23.66 -5.39
N LEU A 91 3.02 23.04 -5.76
CA LEU A 91 3.81 22.17 -4.90
C LEU A 91 5.09 22.89 -4.48
N ARG A 92 5.43 22.86 -3.19
CA ARG A 92 6.75 23.23 -2.67
C ARG A 92 7.38 22.04 -1.98
N ALA A 93 8.65 21.79 -2.24
CA ALA A 93 9.37 20.75 -1.55
C ALA A 93 10.80 21.17 -1.21
N LEU A 94 11.29 20.66 -0.08
CA LEU A 94 12.68 20.74 0.33
C LEU A 94 13.33 19.40 0.09
N THR A 95 14.24 19.33 -0.87
CA THR A 95 14.87 18.08 -1.29
C THR A 95 16.39 18.08 -1.10
N SER A 96 16.96 16.89 -0.96
CA SER A 96 18.41 16.69 -0.79
C SER A 96 19.25 17.08 -2.02
N GLY A 97 18.58 17.36 -3.14
CA GLY A 97 19.21 17.77 -4.40
C GLY A 97 18.22 18.51 -5.31
N ASP A 98 18.70 18.87 -6.49
CA ASP A 98 17.93 19.55 -7.53
C ASP A 98 17.26 18.52 -8.46
N PRO A 99 15.91 18.50 -8.59
CA PRO A 99 15.21 17.58 -9.49
C PRO A 99 15.53 17.79 -10.97
N LEU A 100 16.00 18.98 -11.36
CA LEU A 100 16.36 19.32 -12.74
C LEU A 100 17.86 19.16 -13.03
N ALA A 101 18.63 18.61 -12.09
CA ALA A 101 20.06 18.42 -12.24
C ALA A 101 20.43 17.54 -13.45
N ALA A 102 21.61 17.78 -14.01
CA ALA A 102 22.12 17.00 -15.14
C ALA A 102 22.29 15.51 -14.83
N LYS A 103 22.66 15.18 -13.59
CA LYS A 103 22.77 13.80 -13.11
C LYS A 103 21.59 13.51 -12.19
N ALA A 104 20.71 12.61 -12.63
CA ALA A 104 19.63 12.11 -11.80
C ALA A 104 20.21 11.38 -10.58
N THR A 105 19.83 11.85 -9.40
CA THR A 105 20.09 11.18 -8.13
C THR A 105 18.77 10.98 -7.39
N PRO A 106 18.56 9.85 -6.71
CA PRO A 106 17.36 9.67 -5.89
C PRO A 106 17.20 10.83 -4.90
N LEU A 107 16.06 11.51 -4.97
CA LEU A 107 15.74 12.65 -4.10
C LEU A 107 15.19 12.14 -2.77
N GLN A 108 15.70 12.69 -1.67
CA GLN A 108 15.03 12.62 -0.38
C GLN A 108 14.23 13.91 -0.17
N PHE A 109 13.11 13.80 0.54
CA PHE A 109 12.21 14.92 0.83
C PHE A 109 12.19 15.17 2.33
N ALA A 110 12.54 16.40 2.74
CA ALA A 110 12.48 16.83 4.12
C ALA A 110 11.12 17.45 4.41
N ARG A 111 10.61 18.25 3.46
CA ARG A 111 9.30 18.92 3.54
C ARG A 111 8.57 18.82 2.21
N TYR A 112 7.24 18.69 2.28
CA TYR A 112 6.35 18.54 1.13
C TYR A 112 5.04 19.28 1.39
N LEU A 113 4.84 20.39 0.68
CA LEU A 113 3.72 21.32 0.87
C LEU A 113 2.92 21.46 -0.42
N LEU A 114 1.60 21.38 -0.31
CA LEU A 114 0.68 21.48 -1.45
C LEU A 114 -0.31 22.61 -1.22
N LYS A 115 -0.45 23.47 -2.22
CA LYS A 115 -1.49 24.51 -2.29
C LYS A 115 -2.48 24.18 -3.40
N HIS A 116 -3.76 24.20 -3.05
CA HIS A 116 -4.89 24.15 -3.99
C HIS A 116 -5.61 25.51 -4.01
N PRO A 117 -5.29 26.39 -4.97
CA PRO A 117 -5.85 27.74 -5.01
C PRO A 117 -7.38 27.77 -5.03
N ASP A 118 -8.01 26.94 -5.88
CA ASP A 118 -9.48 26.89 -6.03
C ASP A 118 -10.21 26.45 -4.76
N LEU A 119 -9.51 25.75 -3.86
CA LEU A 119 -10.06 25.30 -2.58
C LEU A 119 -9.66 26.21 -1.42
N GLY A 120 -8.74 27.16 -1.63
CA GLY A 120 -8.17 27.97 -0.55
C GLY A 120 -7.33 27.17 0.44
N GLU A 121 -6.81 26.00 0.05
CA GLU A 121 -6.12 25.08 0.95
C GLU A 121 -4.60 25.17 0.76
N THR A 122 -3.85 25.22 1.85
CA THR A 122 -2.38 25.07 1.87
C THR A 122 -1.99 24.09 2.96
N LEU A 123 -1.42 22.94 2.57
CA LEU A 123 -1.19 21.79 3.43
C LEU A 123 0.29 21.41 3.44
N GLU A 124 0.81 20.98 4.59
CA GLU A 124 2.10 20.29 4.72
C GLU A 124 1.86 18.85 5.16
N TYR A 125 2.49 17.89 4.50
CA TYR A 125 2.32 16.47 4.81
C TYR A 125 3.55 15.91 5.50
N ARG A 126 3.36 15.41 6.73
CA ARG A 126 4.43 14.88 7.56
C ARG A 126 4.12 13.47 8.02
N ASP A 127 5.09 12.57 7.88
CA ASP A 127 5.02 11.23 8.45
C ASP A 127 5.22 11.31 9.98
N ALA A 128 4.25 10.80 10.74
CA ALA A 128 4.21 10.93 12.19
C ALA A 128 5.40 10.27 12.93
N HIS A 129 6.02 9.25 12.32
CA HIS A 129 7.09 8.47 12.95
C HIS A 129 8.48 9.02 12.64
N THR A 130 8.67 9.54 11.43
CA THR A 130 9.98 10.04 10.97
C THR A 130 10.13 11.55 11.09
N GLY A 131 9.01 12.29 11.22
CA GLY A 131 8.99 13.75 11.18
C GLY A 131 9.38 14.35 9.83
N ARG A 132 9.59 13.53 8.80
CA ARG A 132 9.93 13.95 7.43
C ARG A 132 8.67 14.07 6.57
N ALA A 133 8.84 14.61 5.36
CA ALA A 133 7.79 14.66 4.36
C ALA A 133 7.15 13.28 4.11
N LEU A 134 5.82 13.23 4.14
CA LEU A 134 5.06 12.11 3.59
C LEU A 134 4.68 12.43 2.15
N LEU A 135 4.99 11.52 1.23
CA LEU A 135 4.67 11.65 -0.20
C LEU A 135 3.42 10.85 -0.57
N PRO A 136 2.70 11.22 -1.64
CA PRO A 136 1.65 10.39 -2.22
C PRO A 136 2.13 8.97 -2.54
N GLY A 137 1.27 7.99 -2.28
CA GLY A 137 1.58 6.56 -2.36
C GLY A 137 1.65 5.97 -3.76
N TRP A 138 1.75 6.79 -4.83
CA TRP A 138 1.82 6.30 -6.21
C TRP A 138 3.16 5.62 -6.50
N GLN A 139 3.13 4.56 -7.32
CA GLN A 139 4.37 3.93 -7.80
C GLN A 139 5.23 4.97 -8.51
N ASP A 140 6.53 4.98 -8.19
CA ASP A 140 7.53 5.88 -8.79
C ASP A 140 7.20 7.38 -8.66
N PHE A 141 6.53 7.80 -7.59
CA PHE A 141 6.09 9.19 -7.40
C PHE A 141 7.18 10.23 -7.74
N ALA A 142 8.36 10.12 -7.12
CA ALA A 142 9.45 11.07 -7.34
C ALA A 142 9.99 11.11 -8.78
N ARG A 143 9.79 10.04 -9.56
CA ARG A 143 10.19 9.96 -10.98
C ARG A 143 9.12 10.57 -11.88
N CYS A 144 7.85 10.26 -11.64
CA CYS A 144 6.78 10.62 -12.58
C CYS A 144 6.07 11.94 -12.23
N PHE A 145 6.06 12.36 -10.96
CA PHE A 145 5.31 13.50 -10.43
C PHE A 145 6.20 14.68 -10.04
N VAL A 146 7.51 14.58 -10.28
CA VAL A 146 8.43 15.71 -10.17
C VAL A 146 9.10 15.87 -11.52
N PRO A 147 9.09 17.08 -12.14
CA PRO A 147 9.77 17.26 -13.41
C PRO A 147 11.24 16.88 -13.29
N HIS A 148 11.74 16.13 -14.27
CA HIS A 148 13.16 15.82 -14.36
C HIS A 148 13.67 16.06 -15.77
N ARG A 149 14.97 16.30 -15.87
CA ARG A 149 15.64 16.51 -17.15
C ARG A 149 15.43 15.30 -18.09
N ALA A 150 15.08 15.56 -19.35
CA ALA A 150 15.13 14.54 -20.41
C ALA A 150 16.58 14.22 -20.80
N ALA A 151 16.90 12.97 -21.12
CA ALA A 151 18.29 12.51 -21.26
C ALA A 151 19.15 13.32 -22.28
N SER A 152 18.54 13.79 -23.36
CA SER A 152 19.20 14.57 -24.44
C SER A 152 19.07 16.08 -24.27
N SER A 153 18.43 16.57 -23.21
CA SER A 153 18.19 17.98 -22.96
C SER A 153 19.51 18.75 -22.83
N HIS A 154 19.60 19.94 -23.44
CA HIS A 154 20.65 20.91 -23.17
C HIS A 154 20.24 21.87 -22.05
N ASN A 155 21.16 22.75 -21.63
CA ASN A 155 20.87 23.78 -20.65
C ASN A 155 20.77 25.15 -21.31
N ARG A 156 19.73 25.89 -20.95
CA ARG A 156 19.60 27.31 -21.26
C ARG A 156 19.48 28.09 -19.96
N GLN A 157 20.45 28.97 -19.70
CA GLN A 157 20.49 29.79 -18.49
C GLN A 157 20.40 28.97 -17.18
N GLY A 158 21.11 27.85 -17.11
CA GLY A 158 21.20 27.01 -15.90
C GLY A 158 20.01 26.06 -15.68
N VAL A 159 19.02 26.05 -16.58
CA VAL A 159 17.86 25.13 -16.53
C VAL A 159 17.78 24.28 -17.80
N PRO A 160 17.23 23.05 -17.73
CA PRO A 160 17.06 22.20 -18.90
C PRO A 160 16.10 22.80 -19.93
N GLU A 161 16.40 22.63 -21.22
CA GLU A 161 15.49 23.01 -22.31
C GLU A 161 14.29 22.06 -22.41
N THR A 162 14.49 20.81 -22.00
CA THR A 162 13.50 19.74 -22.05
C THR A 162 13.46 18.95 -20.74
N CYS A 163 12.25 18.72 -20.23
CA CYS A 163 11.98 17.84 -19.08
C CYS A 163 10.91 16.80 -19.43
N GLU A 164 10.80 15.77 -18.59
CA GLU A 164 9.71 14.80 -18.57
C GLU A 164 8.90 15.00 -17.28
N TYR A 165 7.58 14.91 -17.38
CA TYR A 165 6.67 15.16 -16.26
C TYR A 165 5.25 14.64 -16.53
N LEU A 166 4.69 13.84 -15.60
CA LEU A 166 3.34 13.24 -15.68
C LEU A 166 3.05 12.53 -17.01
N GLY A 167 4.08 11.89 -17.55
CA GLY A 167 4.03 11.17 -18.83
C GLY A 167 4.03 12.04 -20.09
N HIS A 168 4.35 13.33 -19.94
CA HIS A 168 4.46 14.30 -21.02
C HIS A 168 5.86 14.90 -21.09
N VAL A 169 6.17 15.56 -22.21
CA VAL A 169 7.41 16.30 -22.40
C VAL A 169 7.16 17.78 -22.14
N LEU A 170 8.09 18.44 -21.47
CA LEU A 170 8.05 19.88 -21.20
C LEU A 170 9.09 20.58 -22.08
N THR A 171 8.69 21.65 -22.77
CA THR A 171 9.59 22.50 -23.58
C THR A 171 9.74 23.89 -22.96
N LEU A 172 10.98 24.30 -22.73
CA LEU A 172 11.30 25.59 -22.11
C LEU A 172 10.95 26.74 -23.06
N THR A 173 10.18 27.70 -22.56
CA THR A 173 9.79 28.90 -23.32
C THR A 173 10.39 30.17 -22.76
N HIS A 174 10.57 30.25 -21.44
CA HIS A 174 11.07 31.45 -20.79
C HIS A 174 11.84 31.10 -19.50
N VAL A 175 12.89 31.88 -19.22
CA VAL A 175 13.60 31.87 -17.94
C VAL A 175 13.54 33.29 -17.39
N GLY A 176 12.83 33.45 -16.29
CA GLY A 176 12.78 34.68 -15.49
C GLY A 176 13.78 34.62 -14.34
N ARG A 177 14.18 35.78 -13.85
CA ARG A 177 15.02 35.95 -12.65
C ARG A 177 14.27 36.76 -11.60
N ASP A 178 14.80 36.78 -10.38
CA ASP A 178 14.30 37.59 -9.27
C ASP A 178 12.83 37.32 -8.92
N THR A 179 12.37 36.08 -9.12
CA THR A 179 11.04 35.66 -8.66
C THR A 179 11.04 35.64 -7.14
N ALA A 180 10.12 36.40 -6.54
CA ALA A 180 9.97 36.45 -5.09
C ALA A 180 9.68 35.06 -4.51
N TRP A 181 10.36 34.73 -3.42
CA TRP A 181 10.13 33.52 -2.66
C TRP A 181 9.45 33.86 -1.33
N ASP A 182 8.15 34.10 -1.39
CA ASP A 182 7.39 34.48 -0.21
C ASP A 182 7.03 33.25 0.64
N ASN A 183 7.02 33.41 1.95
CA ASN A 183 6.47 32.39 2.84
C ASN A 183 4.97 32.22 2.58
N TRP A 184 4.49 30.98 2.66
CA TRP A 184 3.05 30.72 2.64
C TRP A 184 2.49 30.96 4.04
N PRO A 185 1.55 31.92 4.22
CA PRO A 185 0.81 32.03 5.46
C PRO A 185 -0.12 30.83 5.62
N ASP A 186 -0.49 30.51 6.86
CA ASP A 186 -1.58 29.56 7.19
C ASP A 186 -1.42 28.14 6.63
N VAL A 187 -0.19 27.63 6.55
CA VAL A 187 0.07 26.23 6.18
C VAL A 187 -0.47 25.30 7.27
N LYS A 188 -1.51 24.53 6.96
CA LYS A 188 -2.04 23.49 7.87
C LYS A 188 -1.18 22.23 7.76
N LEU A 189 -0.52 21.87 8.86
CA LEU A 189 0.24 20.64 8.96
C LEU A 189 -0.68 19.43 9.18
N LEU A 190 -0.53 18.41 8.33
CA LEU A 190 -1.17 17.10 8.47
C LEU A 190 -0.11 16.08 8.87
N GLU A 191 -0.12 15.70 10.15
CA GLU A 191 0.71 14.63 10.68
C GLU A 191 -0.01 13.29 10.52
N LEU A 192 0.56 12.41 9.70
CA LEU A 192 -0.11 11.21 9.20
C LEU A 192 0.63 9.95 9.64
N ASP A 193 -0.09 9.03 10.27
CA ASP A 193 0.41 7.72 10.69
C ASP A 193 0.06 6.65 9.65
N ARG A 194 1.00 6.34 8.76
CA ARG A 194 0.86 5.26 7.76
C ARG A 194 1.13 3.87 8.32
N GLU A 195 1.54 3.74 9.57
CA GLU A 195 1.90 2.49 10.22
C GLU A 195 0.76 1.87 11.02
N LEU A 196 -0.27 2.66 11.36
CA LEU A 196 -1.50 2.17 11.96
C LEU A 196 -2.71 2.78 11.23
N LEU A 197 -3.32 2.00 10.35
CA LEU A 197 -4.47 2.37 9.55
C LEU A 197 -5.75 1.76 10.15
N VAL A 198 -6.48 2.58 10.89
CA VAL A 198 -7.76 2.24 11.52
C VAL A 198 -8.89 2.75 10.64
N GLY A 199 -9.75 1.86 10.16
CA GLY A 199 -10.69 2.23 9.10
C GLY A 199 -12.02 1.47 9.10
N THR A 200 -12.95 2.03 8.34
CA THR A 200 -14.21 1.39 7.96
C THR A 200 -14.25 1.26 6.43
N GLY A 201 -14.78 0.14 5.94
CA GLY A 201 -14.93 -0.13 4.51
C GLY A 201 -16.05 0.62 3.81
N ARG A 202 -16.82 1.46 4.53
CA ARG A 202 -18.04 2.12 4.03
C ARG A 202 -18.12 3.56 4.49
N ASN A 203 -18.92 4.34 3.77
CA ASN A 203 -19.16 5.77 4.00
C ASN A 203 -20.53 6.07 4.65
N PHE A 204 -21.05 5.09 5.40
CA PHE A 204 -22.32 5.11 6.12
C PHE A 204 -22.20 4.35 7.45
N LYS A 205 -23.17 4.59 8.33
CA LYS A 205 -23.38 3.85 9.59
C LYS A 205 -24.76 3.23 9.66
N ASP A 206 -24.94 2.30 10.56
CA ASP A 206 -26.25 1.84 11.00
C ASP A 206 -27.01 2.93 11.77
N LYS A 207 -28.34 2.89 11.67
CA LYS A 207 -29.24 3.74 12.45
C LYS A 207 -29.47 3.16 13.85
N GLU A 208 -29.39 1.85 13.99
CA GLU A 208 -29.81 1.10 15.17
C GLU A 208 -28.84 1.26 16.36
N GLY A 209 -27.54 1.41 16.10
CA GLY A 209 -26.51 1.64 17.11
C GLY A 209 -26.18 0.42 17.99
N GLN A 210 -26.69 -0.77 17.64
CA GLN A 210 -26.52 -2.00 18.41
C GLN A 210 -26.62 -3.24 17.53
N ARG A 211 -26.07 -4.38 18.01
CA ARG A 211 -26.12 -5.64 17.27
C ARG A 211 -27.56 -6.15 17.15
N LEU A 212 -27.99 -6.52 15.95
CA LEU A 212 -29.32 -7.09 15.70
C LEU A 212 -29.34 -8.61 15.87
N PRO A 213 -30.42 -9.20 16.43
CA PRO A 213 -30.59 -10.66 16.48
C PRO A 213 -30.62 -11.27 15.07
N GLN A 214 -29.97 -12.43 14.92
CA GLN A 214 -29.86 -13.14 13.64
C GLN A 214 -30.58 -14.49 13.64
N THR A 215 -31.09 -14.88 14.81
CA THR A 215 -31.90 -16.07 15.04
C THR A 215 -33.17 -15.71 15.81
N PRO A 216 -34.33 -16.32 15.51
CA PRO A 216 -34.53 -17.36 14.49
C PRO A 216 -34.55 -16.82 13.05
N GLN A 217 -34.62 -15.50 12.85
CA GLN A 217 -34.65 -14.86 11.53
C GLN A 217 -33.55 -13.81 11.41
N ARG A 218 -32.86 -13.81 10.27
CA ARG A 218 -31.80 -12.83 9.94
C ARG A 218 -32.42 -11.43 9.81
N GLN A 219 -31.83 -10.44 10.47
CA GLN A 219 -32.29 -9.04 10.42
C GLN A 219 -31.31 -8.15 9.66
N ASN A 220 -31.87 -7.16 8.97
CA ASN A 220 -31.11 -6.17 8.22
C ASN A 220 -30.99 -4.85 8.99
N TYR A 221 -29.81 -4.23 8.89
CA TYR A 221 -29.57 -2.89 9.41
C TYR A 221 -30.09 -1.84 8.44
N THR A 222 -30.50 -0.70 8.99
CA THR A 222 -30.82 0.48 8.19
C THR A 222 -29.58 1.37 8.12
N TYR A 223 -29.06 1.60 6.91
CA TYR A 223 -27.86 2.43 6.73
C TYR A 223 -28.20 3.89 6.42
N ILE A 224 -27.50 4.80 7.09
CA ILE A 224 -27.56 6.24 6.86
C ILE A 224 -26.17 6.78 6.52
N PRO A 225 -26.02 7.67 5.51
CA PRO A 225 -24.73 8.23 5.15
C PRO A 225 -24.07 8.95 6.33
N PHE A 226 -22.74 8.89 6.41
CA PHE A 226 -22.01 9.72 7.37
C PHE A 226 -22.14 11.20 7.03
N GLU A 227 -22.36 12.00 8.07
CA GLU A 227 -22.32 13.46 8.03
C GLU A 227 -20.97 14.00 8.51
N GLU A 228 -20.70 15.28 8.30
CA GLU A 228 -19.44 15.93 8.74
C GLU A 228 -19.16 15.73 10.24
N ALA A 229 -20.20 15.81 11.08
CA ALA A 229 -20.09 15.61 12.52
C ALA A 229 -19.64 14.17 12.86
N ASP A 230 -20.06 13.18 12.08
CA ASP A 230 -19.67 11.78 12.29
C ASP A 230 -18.18 11.58 12.03
N TYR A 231 -17.66 12.16 10.94
CA TYR A 231 -16.22 12.12 10.65
C TYR A 231 -15.41 12.73 11.80
N ARG A 232 -15.83 13.88 12.36
CA ARG A 232 -15.15 14.49 13.52
C ARG A 232 -15.12 13.54 14.73
N VAL A 233 -16.23 12.85 15.02
CA VAL A 233 -16.31 11.88 16.12
C VAL A 233 -15.40 10.66 15.86
N MET A 234 -15.38 10.15 14.62
CA MET A 234 -14.56 9.02 14.22
C MET A 234 -13.05 9.33 14.30
N ILE A 235 -12.65 10.51 13.80
CA ILE A 235 -11.26 11.00 13.89
C ILE A 235 -10.84 11.14 15.35
N ALA A 236 -11.70 11.74 16.19
CA ALA A 236 -11.44 11.88 17.61
C ALA A 236 -11.28 10.51 18.31
N ALA A 237 -12.06 9.51 17.89
CA ALA A 237 -11.97 8.13 18.39
C ALA A 237 -10.67 7.42 17.97
N GLY A 238 -10.01 7.85 16.90
CA GLY A 238 -8.76 7.26 16.39
C GLY A 238 -8.90 6.56 15.04
N ILE A 239 -10.04 6.67 14.36
CA ILE A 239 -10.19 6.19 12.98
C ILE A 239 -9.50 7.19 12.05
N ASN A 240 -8.61 6.70 11.19
CA ASN A 240 -7.77 7.53 10.33
C ASN A 240 -7.71 7.06 8.87
N LEU A 241 -8.57 6.11 8.46
CA LEU A 241 -8.72 5.66 7.09
C LEU A 241 -10.20 5.62 6.68
N PHE A 242 -10.57 6.39 5.66
CA PHE A 242 -11.97 6.54 5.25
C PHE A 242 -12.18 6.26 3.76
N THR A 243 -13.14 5.40 3.43
CA THR A 243 -13.74 5.42 2.08
C THR A 243 -14.81 6.52 2.06
N VAL A 244 -14.74 7.44 1.11
CA VAL A 244 -15.65 8.61 1.06
C VAL A 244 -16.35 8.75 -0.28
N ALA A 245 -17.60 9.19 -0.26
CA ALA A 245 -18.25 9.69 -1.47
C ALA A 245 -17.65 11.04 -1.89
N PRO A 246 -17.77 11.42 -3.18
CA PRO A 246 -17.29 12.72 -3.69
C PRO A 246 -17.71 13.93 -2.85
N ALA A 247 -18.97 14.00 -2.43
CA ALA A 247 -19.50 15.10 -1.62
C ALA A 247 -18.94 15.12 -0.17
N GLN A 248 -18.48 13.97 0.33
CA GLN A 248 -17.92 13.81 1.68
C GLN A 248 -16.41 14.10 1.73
N GLU A 249 -15.72 14.15 0.58
CA GLU A 249 -14.26 14.40 0.50
C GLU A 249 -13.84 15.63 1.31
N LYS A 250 -14.61 16.72 1.22
CA LYS A 250 -14.33 17.99 1.91
C LYS A 250 -14.30 17.86 3.44
N PHE A 251 -14.92 16.82 4.00
CA PHE A 251 -14.95 16.59 5.45
C PHE A 251 -13.64 16.02 5.99
N VAL A 252 -12.80 15.42 5.13
CA VAL A 252 -11.58 14.69 5.57
C VAL A 252 -10.31 15.13 4.86
N ARG A 253 -10.37 15.70 3.65
CA ARG A 253 -9.17 15.97 2.83
C ARG A 253 -8.16 16.94 3.46
N THR A 254 -8.59 17.77 4.41
CA THR A 254 -7.72 18.67 5.17
C THR A 254 -7.49 18.19 6.60
N GLU A 255 -7.94 17.00 6.97
CA GLU A 255 -7.74 16.41 8.29
C GLU A 255 -6.53 15.46 8.28
N PRO A 256 -5.88 15.20 9.43
CA PRO A 256 -4.70 14.33 9.54
C PRO A 256 -5.09 12.84 9.46
N VAL A 257 -5.81 12.47 8.40
CA VAL A 257 -6.32 11.13 8.12
C VAL A 257 -6.20 10.82 6.63
N PHE A 258 -6.16 9.55 6.29
CA PHE A 258 -6.17 9.05 4.92
C PHE A 258 -7.58 8.86 4.40
N TYR A 259 -7.76 9.04 3.10
CA TYR A 259 -9.04 8.79 2.44
C TYR A 259 -8.89 8.13 1.07
N LEU A 260 -9.95 7.42 0.69
CA LEU A 260 -10.10 6.74 -0.59
C LEU A 260 -11.36 7.24 -1.31
N ARG A 261 -11.24 7.46 -2.61
CA ARG A 261 -12.38 7.77 -3.51
C ARG A 261 -12.03 7.49 -4.96
N GLY A 262 -13.07 7.21 -5.75
CA GLY A 262 -13.00 7.11 -7.20
C GLY A 262 -12.74 8.45 -7.91
N ALA A 263 -12.33 8.37 -9.17
CA ALA A 263 -12.20 9.53 -10.06
C ALA A 263 -13.55 10.17 -10.40
N SER A 264 -14.63 9.40 -10.36
CA SER A 264 -15.97 9.78 -10.82
C SER A 264 -16.82 10.44 -9.72
N GLY A 265 -18.02 10.89 -10.12
CA GLY A 265 -19.04 11.51 -9.26
C GLY A 265 -18.85 13.02 -9.07
N GLU A 266 -19.69 13.64 -8.23
CA GLU A 266 -19.78 15.10 -8.11
C GLU A 266 -19.34 15.62 -6.73
N PRO A 267 -18.32 16.49 -6.64
CA PRO A 267 -17.46 16.93 -7.74
C PRO A 267 -16.50 15.81 -8.18
N PRO A 268 -16.06 15.79 -9.45
CA PRO A 268 -15.08 14.83 -9.92
C PRO A 268 -13.72 15.02 -9.22
N LEU A 269 -12.87 14.00 -9.28
CA LEU A 269 -11.47 14.12 -8.85
C LEU A 269 -10.77 15.20 -9.69
N ARG A 270 -10.03 16.11 -9.03
CA ARG A 270 -9.33 17.23 -9.65
C ARG A 270 -7.98 16.75 -10.16
N TYR A 271 -7.95 16.26 -11.40
CA TYR A 271 -6.71 15.83 -12.03
C TYR A 271 -5.89 17.03 -12.56
N PRO A 272 -4.55 17.05 -12.41
CA PRO A 272 -3.72 16.11 -11.65
C PRO A 272 -3.59 16.49 -10.16
N ALA A 273 -4.16 17.63 -9.74
CA ALA A 273 -3.94 18.25 -8.44
C ALA A 273 -4.18 17.31 -7.24
N ASP A 274 -5.28 16.56 -7.22
CA ASP A 274 -5.59 15.65 -6.10
C ASP A 274 -4.60 14.47 -6.00
N LEU A 275 -3.88 14.12 -7.08
CA LEU A 275 -2.83 13.08 -7.03
C LEU A 275 -1.60 13.54 -6.23
N TYR A 276 -1.46 14.84 -5.95
CA TYR A 276 -0.38 15.37 -5.12
C TYR A 276 -0.69 15.33 -3.62
N ARG A 277 -1.91 14.94 -3.22
CA ARG A 277 -2.27 14.84 -1.79
C ARG A 277 -1.69 13.57 -1.19
N ALA A 278 -0.84 13.70 -0.17
CA ALA A 278 -0.24 12.53 0.47
C ALA A 278 -1.25 11.72 1.31
N ASN A 279 -2.38 12.33 1.68
CA ASN A 279 -3.46 11.66 2.39
C ASN A 279 -4.55 11.05 1.47
N TYR A 280 -4.43 11.20 0.15
CA TYR A 280 -5.29 10.49 -0.81
C TYR A 280 -4.60 9.19 -1.24
N LEU A 281 -5.21 8.04 -0.94
CA LEU A 281 -4.60 6.73 -1.22
C LEU A 281 -5.03 6.11 -2.55
N GLY A 282 -5.96 6.75 -3.28
CA GLY A 282 -6.56 6.21 -4.49
C GLY A 282 -7.95 5.59 -4.24
N PRO A 283 -8.49 4.85 -5.22
CA PRO A 283 -9.85 4.33 -5.14
C PRO A 283 -9.97 2.94 -4.51
N VAL A 284 -8.88 2.15 -4.43
CA VAL A 284 -8.94 0.75 -3.99
C VAL A 284 -8.55 0.63 -2.52
N MET A 285 -9.45 0.20 -1.65
CA MET A 285 -9.13 -0.02 -0.24
C MET A 285 -8.49 -1.39 0.00
N PHE A 286 -8.95 -2.40 -0.73
CA PHE A 286 -8.45 -3.77 -0.64
C PHE A 286 -8.74 -4.55 -1.92
N MET A 287 -8.04 -5.67 -2.12
CA MET A 287 -8.41 -6.70 -3.08
C MET A 287 -9.35 -7.71 -2.43
N ASP A 288 -10.49 -7.98 -3.05
CA ASP A 288 -11.52 -8.84 -2.46
C ASP A 288 -11.16 -10.32 -2.60
N GLU A 289 -10.89 -10.96 -1.46
CA GLU A 289 -11.16 -12.38 -1.22
C GLU A 289 -10.63 -13.41 -2.25
N PRO A 290 -9.34 -13.34 -2.65
CA PRO A 290 -8.81 -14.17 -3.72
C PRO A 290 -8.92 -15.68 -3.44
N SER A 291 -8.90 -16.11 -2.18
CA SER A 291 -9.03 -17.53 -1.81
C SER A 291 -10.48 -17.97 -1.64
N ILE A 292 -11.30 -17.27 -0.86
CA ILE A 292 -12.71 -17.67 -0.63
C ILE A 292 -13.57 -17.56 -1.89
N ILE A 293 -13.29 -16.67 -2.83
CA ILE A 293 -13.95 -16.64 -4.15
C ILE A 293 -13.72 -17.96 -4.91
N MET A 294 -12.61 -18.67 -4.69
CA MET A 294 -12.41 -20.00 -5.29
C MET A 294 -13.44 -21.02 -4.78
N VAL A 295 -13.94 -20.87 -3.55
CA VAL A 295 -14.97 -21.73 -2.96
C VAL A 295 -16.35 -21.47 -3.58
N GLY A 296 -16.56 -20.36 -4.28
CA GLY A 296 -17.76 -20.14 -5.09
C GLY A 296 -17.61 -20.59 -6.56
N ASP A 297 -16.39 -20.87 -7.01
CA ASP A 297 -16.08 -21.03 -8.43
C ASP A 297 -16.23 -22.48 -8.89
N LYS A 298 -17.34 -22.77 -9.58
CA LYS A 298 -17.65 -24.12 -10.08
C LYS A 298 -16.54 -24.71 -10.96
N LEU A 299 -15.85 -23.91 -11.78
CA LEU A 299 -14.78 -24.43 -12.63
C LEU A 299 -13.59 -24.88 -11.79
N VAL A 300 -13.26 -24.13 -10.73
CA VAL A 300 -12.24 -24.54 -9.77
C VAL A 300 -12.69 -25.80 -9.05
N HIS A 301 -13.92 -25.84 -8.54
CA HIS A 301 -14.43 -27.04 -7.88
C HIS A 301 -14.37 -28.27 -8.75
N ASP A 302 -14.68 -28.17 -10.04
CA ASP A 302 -14.69 -29.32 -10.94
C ASP A 302 -13.29 -29.78 -11.36
N THR A 303 -12.26 -28.94 -11.20
CA THR A 303 -10.91 -29.21 -11.73
C THR A 303 -9.81 -29.33 -10.67
N LEU A 304 -9.94 -28.65 -9.53
CA LEU A 304 -8.93 -28.61 -8.48
C LEU A 304 -8.82 -29.97 -7.79
N LYS A 305 -7.64 -30.59 -7.88
CA LYS A 305 -7.40 -31.92 -7.33
C LYS A 305 -6.49 -31.85 -6.11
N TYR A 306 -5.37 -31.16 -6.23
CA TYR A 306 -4.30 -31.19 -5.24
C TYR A 306 -4.21 -29.89 -4.44
N PHE A 307 -3.62 -29.97 -3.25
CA PHE A 307 -3.28 -28.79 -2.44
C PHE A 307 -2.35 -27.82 -3.18
N SER A 308 -1.38 -28.36 -3.93
CA SER A 308 -0.49 -27.57 -4.78
C SER A 308 -1.23 -26.79 -5.87
N ASP A 309 -2.34 -27.33 -6.41
CA ASP A 309 -3.17 -26.63 -7.40
C ASP A 309 -3.78 -25.38 -6.76
N ALA A 310 -4.30 -25.52 -5.54
CA ALA A 310 -4.88 -24.42 -4.77
C ALA A 310 -3.84 -23.33 -4.49
N ALA A 311 -2.68 -23.71 -3.94
CA ALA A 311 -1.59 -22.79 -3.63
C ALA A 311 -1.13 -22.01 -4.88
N ALA A 312 -0.90 -22.71 -6.00
CA ALA A 312 -0.50 -22.08 -7.25
C ALA A 312 -1.60 -21.18 -7.83
N LEU A 313 -2.87 -21.59 -7.74
CA LEU A 313 -3.99 -20.81 -8.25
C LEU A 313 -4.22 -19.53 -7.43
N ILE A 314 -4.12 -19.59 -6.10
CA ILE A 314 -4.19 -18.41 -5.21
C ILE A 314 -3.11 -17.41 -5.62
N GLU A 315 -1.87 -17.86 -5.77
CA GLU A 315 -0.76 -17.01 -6.21
C GLU A 315 -1.07 -16.33 -7.56
N LYS A 316 -1.57 -17.09 -8.54
CA LYS A 316 -1.90 -16.57 -9.88
C LYS A 316 -3.07 -15.60 -9.86
N ARG A 317 -4.13 -15.90 -9.11
CA ARG A 317 -5.31 -15.02 -8.97
C ARG A 317 -4.96 -13.72 -8.27
N THR A 318 -4.21 -13.78 -7.16
CA THR A 318 -3.72 -12.58 -6.49
C THR A 318 -2.93 -11.70 -7.45
N ARG A 319 -1.98 -12.28 -8.19
CA ARG A 319 -1.18 -11.52 -9.18
C ARG A 319 -2.05 -10.89 -10.26
N ALA A 320 -2.95 -11.67 -10.86
CA ALA A 320 -3.79 -11.24 -11.97
C ALA A 320 -4.74 -10.12 -11.54
N THR A 321 -5.40 -10.25 -10.39
CA THR A 321 -6.32 -9.23 -9.86
C THR A 321 -5.55 -7.98 -9.44
N TYR A 322 -4.46 -8.11 -8.68
CA TYR A 322 -3.67 -6.98 -8.19
C TYR A 322 -3.10 -6.13 -9.33
N LEU A 323 -2.57 -6.75 -10.39
CA LEU A 323 -2.03 -6.04 -11.56
C LEU A 323 -3.09 -5.67 -12.61
N SER A 324 -4.37 -5.87 -12.33
CA SER A 324 -5.44 -5.53 -13.27
C SER A 324 -5.86 -4.05 -13.21
N SER A 325 -6.72 -3.67 -14.15
CA SER A 325 -7.47 -2.40 -14.15
C SER A 325 -8.92 -2.57 -13.65
N GLY A 326 -9.28 -3.74 -13.11
CA GLY A 326 -10.59 -4.00 -12.51
C GLY A 326 -10.81 -3.19 -11.22
N GLY A 327 -12.01 -3.26 -10.64
CA GLY A 327 -12.36 -2.49 -9.43
C GLY A 327 -11.46 -2.74 -8.21
N TYR A 328 -10.75 -3.86 -8.18
CA TYR A 328 -9.81 -4.25 -7.13
C TYR A 328 -8.34 -4.23 -7.58
N GLY A 329 -8.07 -3.70 -8.78
CA GLY A 329 -6.75 -3.69 -9.39
C GLY A 329 -5.98 -2.40 -9.17
N ALA A 330 -4.65 -2.50 -9.10
CA ALA A 330 -3.76 -1.36 -8.87
C ALA A 330 -3.83 -0.29 -9.97
N PHE A 331 -4.33 -0.63 -11.16
CA PHE A 331 -4.54 0.31 -12.27
C PHE A 331 -6.00 0.78 -12.41
N HIS A 332 -6.83 0.61 -11.38
CA HIS A 332 -8.23 1.04 -11.43
C HIS A 332 -8.38 2.56 -11.66
N LEU A 333 -7.55 3.37 -10.99
CA LEU A 333 -7.58 4.82 -11.15
C LEU A 333 -7.14 5.24 -12.56
N GLU A 334 -6.09 4.62 -13.10
CA GLU A 334 -5.63 4.83 -14.48
C GLU A 334 -6.78 4.65 -15.47
N LYS A 335 -7.45 3.49 -15.41
CA LYS A 335 -8.59 3.18 -16.27
C LYS A 335 -9.71 4.21 -16.15
N THR A 336 -10.12 4.55 -14.93
CA THR A 336 -11.24 5.47 -14.71
C THR A 336 -10.92 6.91 -15.13
N LEU A 337 -9.66 7.35 -15.06
CA LEU A 337 -9.23 8.64 -15.62
C LEU A 337 -9.24 8.63 -17.15
N LEU A 338 -8.76 7.55 -17.78
CA LEU A 338 -8.79 7.40 -19.24
C LEU A 338 -10.23 7.36 -19.78
N GLU A 339 -11.14 6.66 -19.10
CA GLU A 339 -12.58 6.64 -19.45
C GLU A 339 -13.23 8.03 -19.35
N ARG A 340 -12.66 8.93 -18.54
CA ARG A 340 -13.06 10.34 -18.44
C ARG A 340 -12.36 11.27 -19.44
N GLY A 341 -11.55 10.72 -20.35
CA GLY A 341 -10.84 11.48 -21.38
C GLY A 341 -9.57 12.19 -20.88
N VAL A 342 -9.04 11.82 -19.71
CA VAL A 342 -7.77 12.37 -19.23
C VAL A 342 -6.63 11.80 -20.06
N ASN A 343 -5.83 12.68 -20.66
CA ASN A 343 -4.61 12.29 -21.37
C ASN A 343 -3.46 12.07 -20.38
N LEU A 344 -3.13 10.80 -20.11
CA LEU A 344 -2.04 10.41 -19.21
C LEU A 344 -0.67 10.37 -19.90
N GLY A 345 -0.57 10.62 -21.21
CA GLY A 345 0.68 10.45 -21.94
C GLY A 345 1.18 9.00 -21.84
N ASP A 346 2.42 8.80 -21.41
CA ASP A 346 2.99 7.47 -21.10
C ASP A 346 2.97 7.10 -19.60
N LEU A 347 2.32 7.91 -18.75
CA LEU A 347 2.23 7.66 -17.32
C LEU A 347 1.47 6.36 -17.04
N ARG A 348 2.10 5.47 -16.26
CA ARG A 348 1.43 4.33 -15.63
C ARG A 348 1.06 4.67 -14.20
N LEU A 349 -0.23 4.84 -13.94
CA LEU A 349 -0.75 5.26 -12.63
C LEU A 349 -1.14 4.04 -11.79
N MET A 350 -0.14 3.48 -11.12
CA MET A 350 -0.32 2.32 -10.23
C MET A 350 -0.50 2.77 -8.77
N GLN A 351 -1.53 2.23 -8.11
CA GLN A 351 -1.73 2.26 -6.66
C GLN A 351 -1.14 0.98 -6.04
N PRO A 352 0.10 0.99 -5.52
CA PRO A 352 0.75 -0.23 -5.04
C PRO A 352 0.31 -0.67 -3.63
N ASP A 353 -0.17 0.25 -2.80
CA ASP A 353 -0.30 0.01 -1.36
C ASP A 353 -1.75 -0.22 -0.91
N PHE A 354 -2.23 -1.45 -1.09
CA PHE A 354 -3.49 -1.93 -0.49
C PHE A 354 -3.43 -3.45 -0.24
N PRO A 355 -4.01 -3.95 0.86
CA PRO A 355 -3.98 -5.36 1.18
C PRO A 355 -5.04 -6.16 0.43
N SER A 356 -4.94 -7.49 0.44
CA SER A 356 -6.11 -8.35 0.25
C SER A 356 -6.98 -8.38 1.49
N TRP A 357 -8.28 -8.58 1.31
CA TRP A 357 -9.25 -8.83 2.36
C TRP A 357 -9.62 -10.31 2.31
N GLU A 358 -9.49 -11.04 3.41
CA GLU A 358 -9.50 -12.50 3.34
C GLU A 358 -10.15 -13.19 4.54
N THR A 359 -11.00 -14.17 4.23
CA THR A 359 -11.57 -15.11 5.20
C THR A 359 -10.55 -16.19 5.57
N TYR A 360 -9.86 -16.79 4.60
CA TYR A 360 -8.84 -17.83 4.79
C TYR A 360 -7.44 -17.28 5.11
N TYR A 361 -7.22 -16.89 6.38
CA TYR A 361 -5.96 -16.33 6.88
C TYR A 361 -4.73 -17.24 6.65
N ASP A 362 -4.93 -18.55 6.60
CA ASP A 362 -3.92 -19.57 6.36
C ASP A 362 -3.37 -19.57 4.93
N THR A 363 -3.98 -18.80 4.02
CA THR A 363 -3.50 -18.60 2.64
C THR A 363 -2.59 -17.38 2.47
N ALA A 364 -2.33 -16.62 3.54
CA ALA A 364 -1.57 -15.36 3.51
C ALA A 364 -0.25 -15.46 2.73
N PHE A 365 0.52 -16.53 2.94
CA PHE A 365 1.82 -16.72 2.28
C PHE A 365 1.71 -16.71 0.75
N TYR A 366 0.75 -17.45 0.19
CA TYR A 366 0.60 -17.58 -1.27
C TYR A 366 0.09 -16.30 -1.92
N GLN A 367 -0.75 -15.53 -1.22
CA GLN A 367 -1.18 -14.21 -1.69
C GLN A 367 0.00 -13.24 -1.75
N MET A 368 0.89 -13.27 -0.75
CA MET A 368 2.10 -12.45 -0.75
C MET A 368 3.09 -12.89 -1.83
N LYS A 369 3.23 -14.20 -2.06
CA LYS A 369 3.98 -14.77 -3.20
C LYS A 369 3.41 -14.31 -4.54
N GLY A 370 2.10 -14.11 -4.62
CA GLY A 370 1.39 -13.54 -5.77
C GLY A 370 1.66 -12.06 -6.02
N GLY A 371 2.24 -11.35 -5.06
CA GLY A 371 2.61 -9.94 -5.18
C GLY A 371 1.70 -8.96 -4.44
N GLY A 372 0.74 -9.44 -3.63
CA GLY A 372 -0.07 -8.57 -2.78
C GLY A 372 0.78 -7.70 -1.84
N ALA A 373 0.29 -6.49 -1.52
CA ALA A 373 1.03 -5.56 -0.66
C ALA A 373 0.85 -5.86 0.85
N GLY A 374 -0.23 -6.56 1.19
CA GLY A 374 -0.50 -7.05 2.53
C GLY A 374 -1.80 -7.85 2.57
N ILE A 375 -2.23 -8.25 3.76
CA ILE A 375 -3.48 -8.99 3.99
C ILE A 375 -4.22 -8.49 5.22
N VAL A 376 -5.55 -8.48 5.18
CA VAL A 376 -6.42 -8.21 6.32
C VAL A 376 -7.37 -9.38 6.49
N HIS A 377 -7.34 -10.00 7.67
CA HIS A 377 -8.21 -11.12 7.98
C HIS A 377 -9.58 -10.67 8.49
N GLU A 378 -10.64 -11.32 8.01
CA GLU A 378 -11.98 -11.24 8.60
C GLU A 378 -12.05 -11.89 9.99
N GLY A 379 -11.79 -11.11 11.04
CA GLY A 379 -11.79 -11.58 12.42
C GLY A 379 -13.18 -11.90 12.95
N ARG A 380 -13.67 -13.10 12.65
CA ARG A 380 -14.93 -13.70 13.14
C ARG A 380 -14.70 -14.53 14.40
N TYR A 381 -13.92 -14.00 15.34
CA TYR A 381 -13.37 -14.77 16.48
C TYR A 381 -14.46 -15.31 17.41
N GLN A 382 -14.48 -16.63 17.59
CA GLN A 382 -15.39 -17.34 18.49
C GLN A 382 -14.62 -18.44 19.21
N LEU A 383 -14.56 -18.39 20.54
CA LEU A 383 -13.65 -19.24 21.32
C LEU A 383 -14.11 -20.69 21.32
N GLU A 384 -15.41 -20.93 21.48
CA GLU A 384 -15.97 -22.28 21.47
C GLU A 384 -15.83 -22.96 20.11
N ALA A 385 -16.05 -22.21 19.03
CA ALA A 385 -15.89 -22.72 17.66
C ALA A 385 -14.43 -23.09 17.39
N PHE A 386 -13.48 -22.27 17.84
CA PHE A 386 -12.05 -22.55 17.74
C PHE A 386 -11.64 -23.82 18.49
N ASP A 387 -12.03 -23.94 19.77
CA ASP A 387 -11.74 -25.14 20.58
C ASP A 387 -12.27 -26.43 19.90
N LYS A 388 -13.49 -26.36 19.35
CA LYS A 388 -14.11 -27.49 18.64
C LYS A 388 -13.36 -27.83 17.36
N ALA A 389 -12.92 -26.83 16.59
CA ALA A 389 -12.16 -27.04 15.37
C ALA A 389 -10.79 -27.64 15.65
N VAL A 390 -10.05 -27.10 16.63
CA VAL A 390 -8.76 -27.66 17.08
C VAL A 390 -8.93 -29.09 17.58
N GLY A 391 -9.92 -29.34 18.45
CA GLY A 391 -10.20 -30.67 18.98
C GLY A 391 -10.53 -31.71 17.90
N LYS A 392 -11.23 -31.30 16.83
CA LYS A 392 -11.49 -32.15 15.65
C LYS A 392 -10.19 -32.53 14.92
N CYS A 393 -9.23 -31.61 14.80
CA CYS A 393 -7.96 -31.87 14.12
C CYS A 393 -7.00 -32.72 14.98
N THR A 394 -6.92 -32.46 16.28
CA THR A 394 -5.99 -33.15 17.19
C THR A 394 -6.54 -34.49 17.69
N GLY A 395 -7.87 -34.61 17.79
CA GLY A 395 -8.54 -35.71 18.51
C GLY A 395 -8.53 -35.54 20.03
N VAL A 396 -8.02 -34.43 20.54
CA VAL A 396 -7.91 -34.13 21.98
C VAL A 396 -8.54 -32.76 22.24
N PRO A 397 -9.64 -32.69 23.01
CA PRO A 397 -10.22 -31.41 23.43
C PRO A 397 -9.20 -30.60 24.26
N ARG A 398 -9.04 -29.31 23.92
CA ARG A 398 -8.30 -28.32 24.70
C ARG A 398 -9.16 -27.07 24.80
N LYS A 399 -9.14 -26.43 25.97
CA LYS A 399 -9.70 -25.10 26.17
C LYS A 399 -8.62 -24.06 25.98
N HIS A 400 -8.84 -23.11 25.10
CA HIS A 400 -7.92 -22.01 24.85
C HIS A 400 -8.42 -20.72 25.50
N THR A 401 -7.49 -19.79 25.69
CA THR A 401 -7.77 -18.40 26.04
C THR A 401 -8.06 -17.58 24.79
N ALA A 402 -8.67 -16.41 24.98
CA ALA A 402 -8.84 -15.39 23.94
C ALA A 402 -7.50 -15.08 23.25
N ARG A 403 -6.45 -14.86 24.06
CA ARG A 403 -5.10 -14.59 23.59
C ARG A 403 -4.53 -15.70 22.72
N GLU A 404 -4.64 -16.96 23.12
CA GLU A 404 -4.14 -18.10 22.34
C GLU A 404 -4.86 -18.22 20.98
N LEU A 405 -6.20 -18.04 20.96
CA LEU A 405 -6.97 -18.00 19.71
C LEU A 405 -6.44 -16.90 18.78
N LEU A 406 -6.26 -15.69 19.28
CA LEU A 406 -5.82 -14.55 18.48
C LEU A 406 -4.37 -14.71 18.00
N GLN A 407 -3.47 -15.18 18.87
CA GLN A 407 -2.08 -15.49 18.52
C GLN A 407 -2.00 -16.53 17.41
N TYR A 408 -2.85 -17.56 17.42
CA TYR A 408 -2.91 -18.56 16.36
C TYR A 408 -3.21 -17.92 14.99
N HIS A 409 -4.27 -17.11 14.90
CA HIS A 409 -4.65 -16.45 13.65
C HIS A 409 -3.55 -15.47 13.18
N TYR A 410 -3.03 -14.64 14.09
CA TYR A 410 -2.01 -13.65 13.76
C TYR A 410 -0.65 -14.27 13.41
N ALA A 411 -0.35 -15.47 13.89
CA ALA A 411 0.86 -16.20 13.51
C ALA A 411 0.90 -16.55 12.02
N PHE A 412 -0.24 -16.87 11.39
CA PHE A 412 -0.32 -17.07 9.93
C PHE A 412 -0.14 -15.76 9.18
N LEU A 413 -0.81 -14.69 9.61
CA LEU A 413 -0.74 -13.39 8.94
C LEU A 413 0.67 -12.83 8.97
N ARG A 414 1.33 -12.89 10.13
CA ARG A 414 2.71 -12.43 10.31
C ARG A 414 3.71 -13.34 9.61
N GLY A 415 3.56 -14.66 9.74
CA GLY A 415 4.45 -15.64 9.11
C GLY A 415 4.31 -15.74 7.59
N GLY A 416 3.13 -15.43 7.05
CA GLY A 416 2.86 -15.35 5.62
C GLY A 416 3.38 -14.07 4.96
N THR A 417 3.45 -12.96 5.69
CA THR A 417 3.86 -11.65 5.15
C THR A 417 5.32 -11.31 5.38
N ARG A 418 5.90 -11.73 6.52
CA ARG A 418 7.31 -11.47 6.87
C ARG A 418 8.32 -11.89 5.81
N PRO A 419 8.22 -13.07 5.15
CA PRO A 419 9.18 -13.48 4.12
C PRO A 419 9.28 -12.54 2.92
N PHE A 420 8.30 -11.66 2.75
CA PHE A 420 8.18 -10.74 1.62
C PHE A 420 8.32 -9.26 2.04
N GLY A 421 8.51 -8.98 3.34
CA GLY A 421 8.51 -7.61 3.87
C GLY A 421 7.17 -6.89 3.64
N LYS A 422 6.06 -7.62 3.70
CA LYS A 422 4.70 -7.11 3.45
C LYS A 422 3.95 -6.90 4.76
N PHE A 423 2.80 -6.24 4.67
CA PHE A 423 2.01 -5.86 5.83
C PHE A 423 0.87 -6.83 6.11
N TRP A 424 0.35 -6.80 7.32
CA TRP A 424 -0.81 -7.57 7.70
C TRP A 424 -1.73 -6.78 8.63
N GLY A 425 -2.94 -7.27 8.82
CA GLY A 425 -3.88 -6.73 9.79
C GLY A 425 -5.11 -7.60 10.00
N THR A 426 -6.06 -7.07 10.75
CA THR A 426 -7.31 -7.76 11.08
C THR A 426 -8.47 -6.79 10.94
N ALA A 427 -9.64 -7.34 10.64
CA ALA A 427 -10.91 -6.65 10.79
C ALA A 427 -11.75 -7.30 11.87
N ILE A 428 -12.59 -6.54 12.56
CA ILE A 428 -13.63 -7.08 13.44
C ILE A 428 -14.92 -7.20 12.64
N TYR A 429 -15.52 -8.38 12.73
CA TYR A 429 -16.83 -8.71 12.14
C TYR A 429 -17.90 -8.83 13.22
N GLY A 430 -19.16 -8.65 12.84
CA GLY A 430 -20.32 -8.78 13.72
C GLY A 430 -20.50 -10.19 14.33
N GLN A 431 -19.79 -11.20 13.81
CA GLN A 431 -19.72 -12.55 14.38
C GLN A 431 -18.64 -12.71 15.45
N CYS A 432 -17.71 -11.76 15.58
CA CYS A 432 -16.72 -11.77 16.66
C CYS A 432 -17.45 -11.64 18.00
N GLU A 433 -17.13 -12.52 18.94
CA GLU A 433 -17.55 -12.38 20.33
C GLU A 433 -17.10 -11.02 20.89
N THR A 434 -18.03 -10.24 21.45
CA THR A 434 -17.79 -8.84 21.84
C THR A 434 -16.73 -8.70 22.94
N ASN A 435 -16.60 -9.70 23.82
CA ASN A 435 -15.57 -9.75 24.86
C ASN A 435 -14.17 -10.03 24.31
N LEU A 436 -14.04 -10.58 23.10
CA LEU A 436 -12.73 -10.83 22.46
C LEU A 436 -12.23 -9.63 21.65
N ALA A 437 -13.14 -8.81 21.11
CA ALA A 437 -12.82 -7.72 20.19
C ALA A 437 -11.80 -6.69 20.75
N PRO A 438 -11.89 -6.25 22.04
CA PRO A 438 -10.88 -5.36 22.61
C PRO A 438 -9.47 -5.95 22.62
N GLU A 439 -9.32 -7.22 23.00
CA GLU A 439 -8.00 -7.89 22.99
C GLU A 439 -7.52 -8.16 21.57
N ALA A 440 -8.43 -8.45 20.62
CA ALA A 440 -8.08 -8.63 19.22
C ALA A 440 -7.39 -7.39 18.63
N VAL A 441 -7.98 -6.20 18.82
CA VAL A 441 -7.41 -4.97 18.25
C VAL A 441 -6.09 -4.55 18.90
N THR A 442 -5.95 -4.71 20.23
CA THR A 442 -4.72 -4.33 20.95
C THR A 442 -3.59 -5.33 20.73
N LEU A 443 -3.89 -6.63 20.73
CA LEU A 443 -2.89 -7.66 20.44
C LEU A 443 -2.42 -7.60 18.98
N ALA A 444 -3.32 -7.31 18.03
CA ALA A 444 -2.92 -7.08 16.64
C ALA A 444 -1.89 -5.94 16.55
N TYR A 445 -2.14 -4.83 17.25
CA TYR A 445 -1.18 -3.72 17.34
C TYR A 445 0.15 -4.17 17.96
N ASP A 446 0.15 -4.86 19.09
CA ASP A 446 1.37 -5.34 19.75
C ASP A 446 2.18 -6.29 18.86
N MET A 447 1.50 -7.08 18.03
CA MET A 447 2.14 -8.03 17.11
C MET A 447 2.57 -7.43 15.77
N GLY A 448 2.36 -6.12 15.56
CA GLY A 448 2.83 -5.39 14.38
C GLY A 448 1.83 -5.27 13.24
N ALA A 449 0.52 -5.43 13.49
CA ALA A 449 -0.50 -5.19 12.49
C ALA A 449 -0.47 -3.73 12.02
N ARG A 450 -0.53 -3.52 10.71
CA ARG A 450 -0.68 -2.20 10.09
C ARG A 450 -2.15 -1.81 9.98
N TYR A 451 -3.03 -2.77 9.69
CA TYR A 451 -4.44 -2.52 9.42
C TYR A 451 -5.32 -3.03 10.57
N VAL A 452 -6.21 -2.17 11.08
CA VAL A 452 -7.25 -2.57 12.04
C VAL A 452 -8.58 -2.01 11.58
N TRP A 453 -9.42 -2.85 10.98
CA TRP A 453 -10.66 -2.37 10.35
C TRP A 453 -11.91 -2.88 11.06
N PHE A 454 -13.04 -2.24 10.75
CA PHE A 454 -14.36 -2.67 11.20
C PHE A 454 -15.26 -2.90 9.99
N TRP A 455 -15.94 -4.04 9.93
CA TRP A 455 -16.88 -4.31 8.86
C TRP A 455 -18.23 -3.66 9.15
N THR A 456 -18.75 -2.92 8.17
CA THR A 456 -19.84 -1.95 8.38
C THR A 456 -21.04 -2.19 7.47
N SER A 457 -21.15 -3.36 6.86
CA SER A 457 -22.32 -3.74 6.05
C SER A 457 -22.69 -5.21 6.24
N ASP A 458 -23.82 -5.63 5.67
CA ASP A 458 -24.27 -7.03 5.57
C ASP A 458 -24.66 -7.67 6.92
N HIS A 459 -25.96 -7.78 7.18
CA HIS A 459 -26.61 -8.53 8.26
C HIS A 459 -25.72 -8.85 9.49
N ASP A 460 -25.40 -10.12 9.76
CA ASP A 460 -24.62 -10.60 10.90
C ASP A 460 -23.12 -10.29 10.82
N HIS A 461 -22.63 -9.79 9.68
CA HIS A 461 -21.24 -9.34 9.52
C HIS A 461 -21.03 -7.92 10.06
N HIS A 462 -22.09 -7.13 10.17
CA HIS A 462 -22.03 -5.72 10.56
C HIS A 462 -21.63 -5.51 12.02
N VAL A 463 -20.62 -4.66 12.26
CA VAL A 463 -20.26 -4.12 13.57
C VAL A 463 -20.94 -2.76 13.76
N PRO A 464 -21.81 -2.57 14.77
CA PRO A 464 -22.51 -1.30 15.00
C PRO A 464 -21.58 -0.11 15.22
N TRP A 465 -21.96 1.06 14.74
CA TRP A 465 -21.13 2.27 14.79
C TRP A 465 -20.63 2.64 16.21
N PRO A 466 -21.45 2.58 17.28
CA PRO A 466 -20.95 2.84 18.63
C PRO A 466 -19.87 1.86 19.09
N GLU A 467 -19.98 0.58 18.69
CA GLU A 467 -18.99 -0.46 19.01
C GLU A 467 -17.66 -0.18 18.28
N GLN A 468 -17.72 0.21 17.01
CA GLN A 468 -16.53 0.60 16.24
C GLN A 468 -15.79 1.77 16.91
N LEU A 469 -16.53 2.80 17.35
CA LEU A 469 -15.95 3.95 18.03
C LEU A 469 -15.25 3.56 19.33
N GLU A 470 -15.84 2.66 20.13
CA GLU A 470 -15.22 2.24 21.39
C GLU A 470 -13.99 1.35 21.18
N LEU A 471 -14.01 0.46 20.20
CA LEU A 471 -12.84 -0.33 19.82
C LEU A 471 -11.71 0.58 19.30
N ALA A 472 -12.02 1.58 18.47
CA ALA A 472 -11.05 2.57 18.01
C ALA A 472 -10.43 3.36 19.19
N ARG A 473 -11.26 3.83 20.14
CA ARG A 473 -10.77 4.52 21.35
C ARG A 473 -9.90 3.61 22.20
N THR A 474 -10.28 2.34 22.34
CA THR A 474 -9.50 1.34 23.08
C THR A 474 -8.12 1.15 22.46
N LEU A 475 -8.06 0.95 21.13
CA LEU A 475 -6.80 0.85 20.40
C LEU A 475 -5.97 2.14 20.52
N LYS A 476 -6.58 3.31 20.36
CA LYS A 476 -5.91 4.61 20.50
C LYS A 476 -5.28 4.79 21.87
N ARG A 477 -6.02 4.48 22.96
CA ARG A 477 -5.51 4.52 24.33
C ARG A 477 -4.37 3.52 24.53
N HIS A 478 -4.52 2.31 23.98
CA HIS A 478 -3.50 1.26 24.08
C HIS A 478 -2.21 1.64 23.37
N ALA A 479 -2.29 2.12 22.13
CA ALA A 479 -1.13 2.55 21.34
C ALA A 479 -0.39 3.73 21.99
N ALA A 480 -1.12 4.66 22.62
CA ALA A 480 -0.51 5.75 23.37
C ALA A 480 0.22 5.27 24.63
N ALA A 481 -0.31 4.25 25.31
CA ALA A 481 0.31 3.66 26.50
C ALA A 481 1.45 2.69 26.18
N HIS A 482 1.45 2.09 25.00
CA HIS A 482 2.40 1.05 24.57
C HIS A 482 3.01 1.38 23.20
N PRO A 483 3.75 2.49 23.05
CA PRO A 483 4.34 2.85 21.76
C PRO A 483 5.23 1.71 21.24
N ARG A 484 4.99 1.28 20.00
CA ARG A 484 5.79 0.24 19.33
C ARG A 484 6.87 0.84 18.41
N PRO A 485 7.99 0.13 18.18
CA PRO A 485 8.94 0.50 17.13
C PRO A 485 8.27 0.53 15.75
N SER A 486 8.84 1.32 14.82
CA SER A 486 8.32 1.43 13.46
C SER A 486 8.22 0.06 12.77
N ILE A 487 7.10 -0.20 12.10
CA ILE A 487 6.91 -1.43 11.30
C ILE A 487 7.75 -1.44 10.03
N TYR A 488 8.35 -0.31 9.65
CA TYR A 488 9.35 -0.21 8.58
C TYR A 488 10.78 -0.46 9.06
N ALA A 489 11.00 -0.50 10.39
CA ALA A 489 12.28 -0.90 10.95
C ALA A 489 12.51 -2.42 10.81
N PRO A 490 13.75 -2.91 10.95
CA PRO A 490 14.02 -4.35 10.96
C PRO A 490 13.13 -5.07 12.00
N SER A 491 12.42 -6.11 11.55
CA SER A 491 11.52 -6.85 12.44
C SER A 491 12.27 -7.47 13.63
N PRO A 492 11.68 -7.46 14.84
CA PRO A 492 12.29 -8.11 15.99
C PRO A 492 12.41 -9.62 15.77
N LYS A 493 13.42 -10.22 16.41
CA LYS A 493 13.62 -11.68 16.39
C LYS A 493 12.50 -12.35 17.19
N ILE A 494 11.75 -13.26 16.57
CA ILE A 494 10.70 -14.07 17.19
C ILE A 494 11.27 -15.39 17.72
N ASP A 495 10.62 -16.04 18.68
CA ASP A 495 11.14 -17.27 19.27
C ASP A 495 11.09 -18.43 18.28
N THR A 496 9.94 -18.72 17.68
CA THR A 496 9.75 -19.92 16.84
C THR A 496 9.14 -19.61 15.47
N ALA A 497 9.72 -20.17 14.42
CA ALA A 497 9.01 -20.39 13.15
C ALA A 497 8.50 -21.83 13.09
N ILE A 498 7.19 -22.01 12.95
CA ILE A 498 6.57 -23.29 12.60
C ILE A 498 6.45 -23.30 11.09
N VAL A 499 7.17 -24.21 10.44
CA VAL A 499 7.33 -24.22 8.98
C VAL A 499 6.65 -25.43 8.39
N ILE A 500 5.69 -25.19 7.49
CA ILE A 500 4.96 -26.23 6.76
C ILE A 500 5.52 -26.44 5.34
N PRO A 501 5.27 -27.59 4.70
CA PRO A 501 5.72 -27.83 3.32
C PRO A 501 5.04 -26.89 2.32
N ASP A 502 5.76 -26.47 1.27
CA ASP A 502 5.18 -25.72 0.15
C ASP A 502 4.05 -26.50 -0.53
N GLY A 503 3.06 -25.76 -1.01
CA GLY A 503 1.82 -26.30 -1.56
C GLY A 503 0.74 -26.62 -0.53
N TYR A 504 0.98 -26.53 0.77
CA TYR A 504 -0.02 -26.77 1.82
C TYR A 504 -0.39 -25.50 2.60
N PHE A 505 -1.54 -25.54 3.29
CA PHE A 505 -2.02 -24.55 4.27
C PHE A 505 -2.82 -25.28 5.35
N LEU A 506 -2.80 -24.77 6.58
CA LEU A 506 -3.30 -25.46 7.78
C LEU A 506 -4.71 -24.97 8.16
N SER A 507 -5.69 -25.32 7.35
CA SER A 507 -7.05 -24.85 7.55
C SER A 507 -7.76 -25.61 8.66
N LEU A 508 -8.34 -24.86 9.60
CA LEU A 508 -9.33 -25.37 10.55
C LEU A 508 -10.74 -25.47 9.92
N GLU A 509 -10.91 -24.86 8.76
CA GLU A 509 -12.15 -24.91 7.98
C GLU A 509 -12.26 -26.20 7.15
N ASN A 510 -13.45 -26.43 6.59
CA ASN A 510 -13.66 -27.58 5.73
C ASN A 510 -13.08 -27.36 4.33
N LEU A 511 -12.05 -28.12 3.98
CA LEU A 511 -11.38 -28.11 2.68
C LEU A 511 -12.00 -29.07 1.66
N TRP A 512 -13.33 -29.19 1.67
CA TRP A 512 -14.10 -30.10 0.81
C TRP A 512 -13.86 -29.88 -0.70
N TRP A 513 -13.33 -28.72 -1.06
CA TRP A 513 -13.01 -28.31 -2.42
C TRP A 513 -11.66 -28.83 -2.92
N VAL A 514 -10.85 -29.46 -2.05
CA VAL A 514 -9.61 -30.15 -2.45
C VAL A 514 -9.90 -31.63 -2.68
N ARG A 515 -10.11 -32.03 -3.95
CA ARG A 515 -10.67 -33.35 -4.31
C ARG A 515 -9.79 -34.56 -4.02
N VAL A 516 -8.47 -34.39 -3.84
CA VAL A 516 -7.59 -35.51 -3.47
C VAL A 516 -7.89 -36.03 -2.07
N MET A 517 -8.58 -35.26 -1.22
CA MET A 517 -9.02 -35.74 0.08
C MET A 517 -10.35 -36.49 -0.04
N ASP A 518 -10.42 -37.67 0.57
CA ASP A 518 -11.67 -38.40 0.72
C ASP A 518 -12.43 -37.96 1.99
N LYS A 519 -13.76 -38.05 1.95
CA LYS A 519 -14.63 -37.58 3.05
C LYS A 519 -14.40 -38.37 4.34
N GLU A 520 -14.10 -39.66 4.22
CA GLU A 520 -13.79 -40.54 5.34
C GLU A 520 -12.39 -40.27 5.92
N GLY A 521 -11.53 -39.62 5.12
CA GLY A 521 -10.13 -39.32 5.37
C GLY A 521 -9.26 -40.55 5.56
N LYS A 522 -9.55 -41.61 4.82
CA LYS A 522 -8.86 -42.90 4.82
C LYS A 522 -7.76 -42.97 3.78
N ASN A 523 -7.81 -42.19 2.71
CA ASN A 523 -6.79 -42.22 1.69
C ASN A 523 -5.49 -41.57 2.17
N GLU A 524 -4.40 -41.83 1.45
CA GLU A 524 -3.06 -41.38 1.84
C GLU A 524 -2.96 -39.86 1.99
N ALA A 525 -3.54 -39.09 1.06
CA ALA A 525 -3.51 -37.63 1.11
C ALA A 525 -4.23 -37.07 2.34
N SER A 526 -5.40 -37.62 2.68
CA SER A 526 -6.15 -37.26 3.88
C SER A 526 -5.38 -37.63 5.16
N GLN A 527 -4.74 -38.80 5.20
CA GLN A 527 -3.94 -39.23 6.34
C GLN A 527 -2.69 -38.35 6.51
N PHE A 528 -2.01 -38.03 5.41
CA PHE A 528 -0.88 -37.10 5.39
C PHE A 528 -1.28 -35.73 5.95
N TYR A 529 -2.38 -35.16 5.45
CA TYR A 529 -2.87 -33.85 5.92
C TYR A 529 -3.25 -33.88 7.40
N ARG A 530 -3.90 -34.95 7.88
CA ARG A 530 -4.19 -35.15 9.30
C ARG A 530 -2.92 -35.20 10.16
N ARG A 531 -1.87 -35.91 9.72
CA ARG A 531 -0.58 -35.95 10.44
C ARG A 531 0.08 -34.57 10.46
N LEU A 532 0.08 -33.86 9.33
CA LEU A 532 0.59 -32.50 9.23
C LEU A 532 -0.13 -31.55 10.20
N MET A 533 -1.46 -31.53 10.19
CA MET A 533 -2.28 -30.71 11.11
C MET A 533 -1.99 -31.03 12.58
N LYS A 534 -1.93 -32.32 12.95
CA LYS A 534 -1.62 -32.75 14.33
C LYS A 534 -0.25 -32.26 14.79
N ARG A 535 0.79 -32.43 13.96
CA ARG A 535 2.16 -32.01 14.29
C ARG A 535 2.28 -30.49 14.36
N ALA A 536 1.61 -29.76 13.47
CA ALA A 536 1.57 -28.30 13.51
C ALA A 536 0.88 -27.78 14.78
N LEU A 537 -0.30 -28.31 15.12
CA LEU A 537 -1.02 -27.91 16.33
C LEU A 537 -0.27 -28.31 17.61
N ALA A 538 0.44 -29.44 17.61
CA ALA A 538 1.33 -29.79 18.72
C ALA A 538 2.45 -28.77 18.92
N ALA A 539 3.08 -28.28 17.84
CA ALA A 539 4.09 -27.23 17.91
C ALA A 539 3.50 -25.87 18.38
N VAL A 540 2.28 -25.54 17.96
CA VAL A 540 1.54 -24.37 18.44
C VAL A 540 1.28 -24.48 19.94
N HIS A 541 0.75 -25.62 20.40
CA HIS A 541 0.50 -25.87 21.82
C HIS A 541 1.78 -25.82 22.65
N GLU A 542 2.90 -26.36 22.14
CA GLU A 542 4.21 -26.22 22.80
C GLU A 542 4.59 -24.73 22.96
N CYS A 543 4.34 -23.90 21.95
CA CYS A 543 4.60 -22.46 22.04
C CYS A 543 3.69 -21.78 23.07
N PHE A 544 2.41 -22.11 23.10
CA PHE A 544 1.49 -21.59 24.12
C PHE A 544 1.92 -21.98 25.54
N ASP A 545 2.20 -23.26 25.78
CA ASP A 545 2.55 -23.79 27.11
C ASP A 545 3.87 -23.19 27.63
N ARG A 546 4.77 -22.78 26.72
CA ARG A 546 6.04 -22.13 27.06
C ARG A 546 5.98 -20.59 27.04
N GLY A 547 4.86 -20.00 26.64
CA GLY A 547 4.73 -18.55 26.44
C GLY A 547 5.63 -17.98 25.34
N TYR A 548 5.97 -18.79 24.32
CA TYR A 548 6.82 -18.38 23.21
C TYR A 548 6.05 -17.64 22.13
N SER A 549 6.67 -16.60 21.56
CA SER A 549 6.18 -15.96 20.35
C SER A 549 6.45 -16.84 19.13
N PHE A 550 5.48 -16.98 18.23
CA PHE A 550 5.66 -17.83 17.05
C PHE A 550 4.97 -17.27 15.80
N ASP A 551 5.47 -17.72 14.65
CA ASP A 551 4.87 -17.52 13.33
C ASP A 551 4.66 -18.86 12.66
N ILE A 552 3.66 -18.92 11.78
CA ILE A 552 3.44 -20.06 10.90
C ILE A 552 3.75 -19.62 9.46
N THR A 553 4.70 -20.29 8.82
CA THR A 553 5.19 -19.95 7.49
C THR A 553 5.43 -21.19 6.64
N VAL A 554 5.79 -21.00 5.36
CA VAL A 554 5.91 -22.05 4.35
C VAL A 554 7.36 -22.21 3.90
N ASP A 555 7.79 -23.45 3.70
CA ASP A 555 9.11 -23.80 3.17
C ASP A 555 9.14 -23.79 1.64
N ASP A 556 9.21 -22.60 1.02
CA ASP A 556 9.33 -22.48 -0.44
C ASP A 556 10.79 -22.47 -0.95
N GLY A 557 11.72 -22.95 -0.12
CA GLY A 557 13.15 -23.00 -0.41
C GLY A 557 13.92 -21.71 -0.08
N ARG A 558 13.25 -20.61 0.30
CA ARG A 558 13.94 -19.40 0.77
C ARG A 558 14.55 -19.60 2.15
N LYS A 559 15.60 -18.82 2.45
CA LYS A 559 16.19 -18.78 3.79
C LYS A 559 15.18 -18.20 4.80
N ILE A 560 14.83 -19.00 5.80
CA ILE A 560 14.03 -18.57 6.94
C ILE A 560 14.95 -17.92 7.98
N ALA A 561 14.74 -16.63 8.24
CA ALA A 561 15.55 -15.82 9.15
C ALA A 561 14.66 -15.01 10.12
N GLY A 562 15.27 -14.47 11.17
CA GLY A 562 14.53 -13.69 12.19
C GLY A 562 13.89 -14.53 13.30
N PHE A 563 14.27 -15.80 13.44
CA PHE A 563 13.75 -16.72 14.46
C PHE A 563 14.86 -17.31 15.34
N ARG A 564 14.56 -17.63 16.61
CA ARG A 564 15.51 -18.32 17.50
C ARG A 564 15.52 -19.83 17.24
N ARG A 565 14.36 -20.40 16.95
CA ARG A 565 14.13 -21.82 16.65
C ARG A 565 13.29 -21.94 15.38
N ILE A 566 13.61 -22.94 14.57
CA ILE A 566 12.83 -23.33 13.39
C ILE A 566 12.32 -24.75 13.64
N VAL A 567 11.01 -24.94 13.59
CA VAL A 567 10.35 -26.24 13.74
C VAL A 567 9.70 -26.57 12.40
N ARG A 568 10.31 -27.50 11.65
CA ARG A 568 9.75 -27.99 10.39
C ARG A 568 8.78 -29.12 10.69
N VAL A 569 7.55 -29.01 10.23
CA VAL A 569 6.53 -30.04 10.38
C VAL A 569 6.28 -30.71 9.02
N SER A 570 6.10 -32.03 9.03
CA SER A 570 5.85 -32.84 7.84
C SER A 570 4.71 -33.81 8.10
N GLY A 571 3.98 -34.19 7.04
CA GLY A 571 2.99 -35.27 7.06
C GLY A 571 3.57 -36.66 6.77
N GLU A 572 4.87 -36.75 6.49
CA GLU A 572 5.60 -38.02 6.31
C GLU A 572 5.65 -38.81 7.62
N GLU A 573 5.83 -40.13 7.57
CA GLU A 573 5.87 -40.97 8.78
C GLU A 573 7.10 -40.69 9.66
#